data_AF-A0A1B6M4T0-F1
#
_entry.id   AF-A0A1B6M4T0-F1
#
_cell.length_a   1.000
_cell.length_b   1.000
_cell.length_c   1.000
_cell.angle_alpha   90.00
_cell.angle_beta   90.00
_cell.angle_gamma   90.00
#
_symmetry.space_group_name_H-M   'P 1'
#
loop_
_entity.id
_entity.type
_entity.pdbx_description
1 polymer ?
#
loop_
_entity_poly.entity_id
_entity_poly.type
_entity_poly.pdbx_seq_one_letter_code
_entity_poly.pdbx_strand_id
1 'polypeptide(L)'
;HHRPLLAIFLISWCHAYNDSLLHQTLSSVFILPAVEHSCNVLPSVGQQTQCLQRPGLQKVLTSARQLASDTCKKIFQYEAWDCPTPNSTAFNIDDRETAFLHALYTATLVYKITEACRSDDKVLTHCGSTDVYPWSALCPNSDNVDYSVQFTLSFLDITEADPHQSDIRQHNALMGIKEVKLSLIEECSVGGIMCCHKRLKPLRDIVDALKDFYHSAIHLPQPPEYIRPQFLKQYNDSLVYISESAQTCGTPGRECLFPEHCQDICCGQKFQSIVHRQDWRCRC
;
A
#
# COMPACT_ATOMS: atom_id res chain seq x y z
N HIS A 1 56.70 12.86 47.21
CA HIS A 1 56.24 12.48 45.86
C HIS A 1 54.80 11.97 45.93
N HIS A 2 53.81 12.81 45.64
CA HIS A 2 52.48 12.38 45.22
C HIS A 2 51.84 13.54 44.44
N ARG A 3 51.65 13.35 43.14
CA ARG A 3 50.90 14.26 42.27
C ARG A 3 49.43 13.81 42.27
N PRO A 4 48.44 14.69 42.41
CA PRO A 4 47.09 14.37 41.98
C PRO A 4 46.98 14.58 40.46
N LEU A 5 46.48 13.57 39.76
CA LEU A 5 46.07 13.64 38.36
C LEU A 5 44.68 14.30 38.32
N LEU A 6 44.56 15.45 37.66
CA LEU A 6 43.29 16.05 37.29
C LEU A 6 42.78 15.32 36.04
N ALA A 7 41.74 14.51 36.18
CA ALA A 7 40.99 13.98 35.05
C ALA A 7 39.94 15.02 34.62
N ILE A 8 40.16 15.62 33.45
CA ILE A 8 39.16 16.49 32.79
C ILE A 8 38.20 15.57 32.04
N PHE A 9 36.98 15.39 32.56
CA PHE A 9 35.90 14.80 31.79
C PHE A 9 35.29 15.87 30.89
N LEU A 10 35.51 15.74 29.58
CA LEU A 10 34.72 16.45 28.59
C LEU A 10 33.34 15.78 28.52
N ILE A 11 32.35 16.40 29.14
CA ILE A 11 30.95 16.06 28.90
C ILE A 11 30.60 16.67 27.54
N SER A 12 30.56 15.85 26.49
CA SER A 12 29.95 16.25 25.22
C SER A 12 28.44 16.29 25.43
N TRP A 13 27.89 17.49 25.55
CA TRP A 13 26.46 17.72 25.48
C TRP A 13 26.05 17.54 24.02
N CYS A 14 25.24 16.52 23.71
CA CYS A 14 24.39 16.58 22.51
C CYS A 14 23.44 17.76 22.73
N HIS A 15 23.73 18.91 22.12
CA HIS A 15 22.69 19.89 21.89
C HIS A 15 21.65 19.22 20.99
N ALA A 16 20.53 18.82 21.58
CA ALA A 16 19.30 18.68 20.84
C ALA A 16 19.08 20.02 20.15
N TYR A 17 19.23 20.03 18.84
CA TYR A 17 18.86 21.16 18.00
C TYR A 17 17.36 21.33 18.19
N ASN A 18 16.99 22.35 18.96
CA ASN A 18 15.59 22.71 19.17
C ASN A 18 15.17 23.47 17.92
N ASP A 19 14.87 22.73 16.85
CA ASP A 19 14.25 23.33 15.69
C ASP A 19 12.78 23.56 16.00
N SER A 20 12.50 24.82 16.25
CA SER A 20 11.20 25.45 16.22
C SER A 20 10.35 24.91 15.07
N LEU A 21 9.20 24.32 15.42
CA LEU A 21 7.97 24.35 14.60
C LEU A 21 8.19 24.11 13.09
N LEU A 22 8.77 22.97 12.73
CA LEU A 22 8.31 22.31 11.51
C LEU A 22 6.89 21.84 11.83
N HIS A 23 5.89 22.54 11.29
CA HIS A 23 4.62 21.91 10.98
C HIS A 23 4.97 20.59 10.31
N GLN A 24 4.83 19.49 11.04
CA GLN A 24 4.65 18.18 10.45
C GLN A 24 3.34 18.31 9.67
N THR A 25 3.41 18.79 8.43
CA THR A 25 2.38 18.50 7.45
C THR A 25 2.45 16.99 7.27
N LEU A 26 1.76 16.29 8.16
CA LEU A 26 1.51 14.86 8.10
C LEU A 26 1.11 14.59 6.64
N SER A 27 2.04 14.01 5.88
CA SER A 27 1.89 13.79 4.45
C SER A 27 0.52 13.14 4.19
N SER A 28 -0.23 13.69 3.24
CA SER A 28 -1.64 13.39 2.94
C SER A 28 -1.93 11.93 2.58
N VAL A 29 -0.89 11.09 2.50
CA VAL A 29 -0.92 9.68 2.06
C VAL A 29 -1.27 8.68 3.18
N PHE A 30 -1.85 9.10 4.32
CA PHE A 30 -2.28 8.14 5.35
C PHE A 30 -3.57 7.40 4.93
N ILE A 31 -3.40 6.31 4.19
CA ILE A 31 -4.45 5.32 3.98
C ILE A 31 -4.55 4.46 5.22
N LEU A 32 -5.39 4.92 6.16
CA LEU A 32 -6.06 4.18 7.23
C LEU A 32 -5.18 3.30 8.14
N PRO A 33 -4.63 3.90 9.22
CA PRO A 33 -4.83 3.23 10.51
C PRO A 33 -5.24 4.20 11.61
N ALA A 34 -6.52 4.16 11.98
CA ALA A 34 -6.94 4.31 13.36
C ALA A 34 -8.14 3.39 13.59
N VAL A 35 -8.28 2.91 14.82
CA VAL A 35 -9.07 1.75 15.26
C VAL A 35 -10.59 1.91 15.07
N GLU A 36 -11.02 3.01 14.48
CA GLU A 36 -12.41 3.44 14.45
C GLU A 36 -12.91 3.63 13.01
N HIS A 37 -13.99 2.93 12.68
CA HIS A 37 -14.60 2.89 11.36
C HIS A 37 -15.46 4.13 11.11
N SER A 38 -14.91 5.33 11.27
CA SER A 38 -15.66 6.58 11.17
C SER A 38 -14.96 7.59 10.26
N CYS A 39 -15.74 8.25 9.39
CA CYS A 39 -15.23 9.34 8.55
C CYS A 39 -14.54 10.44 9.36
N ASN A 40 -14.95 10.69 10.60
CA ASN A 40 -14.39 11.75 11.45
C ASN A 40 -12.95 11.48 11.91
N VAL A 41 -12.47 10.26 11.75
CA VAL A 41 -11.12 9.83 12.19
C VAL A 41 -10.14 9.83 11.01
N LEU A 42 -10.57 10.32 9.84
CA LEU A 42 -9.69 10.49 8.69
C LEU A 42 -8.66 11.61 8.94
N PRO A 43 -7.41 11.44 8.47
CA PRO A 43 -6.30 12.36 8.73
C PRO A 43 -6.54 13.82 8.34
N SER A 44 -7.20 14.06 7.20
CA SER A 44 -7.41 15.43 6.70
C SER A 44 -8.89 15.83 6.70
N VAL A 45 -9.16 17.13 6.91
CA VAL A 45 -10.52 17.70 6.81
C VAL A 45 -11.12 17.46 5.43
N GLY A 46 -10.30 17.47 4.38
CA GLY A 46 -10.71 17.13 3.01
C GLY A 46 -11.23 15.71 2.90
N GLN A 47 -10.51 14.73 3.45
CA GLN A 47 -10.92 13.32 3.49
C GLN A 47 -12.20 13.12 4.31
N GLN A 48 -12.27 13.74 5.50
CA GLN A 48 -13.47 13.68 6.35
C GLN A 48 -14.69 14.22 5.59
N THR A 49 -14.55 15.37 4.94
CA THR A 49 -15.61 16.02 4.15
C THR A 49 -16.06 15.13 3.00
N GLN A 50 -15.13 14.61 2.20
CA GLN A 50 -15.46 13.71 1.08
C GLN A 50 -16.13 12.42 1.55
N CYS A 51 -15.68 11.85 2.67
CA CYS A 51 -16.27 10.65 3.28
C CYS A 51 -17.70 10.88 3.77
N LEU A 52 -17.94 11.99 4.48
CA LEU A 52 -19.26 12.35 5.00
C LEU A 52 -20.26 12.71 3.89
N GLN A 53 -19.79 13.36 2.82
CA GLN A 53 -20.64 13.79 1.70
C GLN A 53 -21.03 12.65 0.75
N ARG A 54 -20.32 11.52 0.78
CA ARG A 54 -20.54 10.40 -0.15
C ARG A 54 -21.10 9.18 0.59
N PRO A 55 -22.42 8.94 0.51
CA PRO A 55 -23.02 7.75 1.10
C PRO A 55 -22.30 6.47 0.65
N GLY A 56 -22.06 5.57 1.60
CA GLY A 56 -21.40 4.28 1.35
C GLY A 56 -19.87 4.32 1.29
N LEU A 57 -19.23 5.50 1.14
CA LEU A 57 -17.77 5.61 1.06
C LEU A 57 -17.07 5.08 2.33
N GLN A 58 -17.62 5.34 3.51
CA GLN A 58 -17.09 4.80 4.78
C GLN A 58 -16.99 3.26 4.78
N LYS A 59 -17.99 2.58 4.20
CA LYS A 59 -18.01 1.10 4.07
C LYS A 59 -16.95 0.64 3.08
N VAL A 60 -16.78 1.35 1.97
CA VAL A 60 -15.74 1.08 0.96
C VAL A 60 -14.35 1.24 1.57
N LEU A 61 -14.09 2.33 2.29
CA LEU A 61 -12.83 2.58 2.99
C LEU A 61 -12.49 1.48 4.00
N THR A 62 -13.48 1.07 4.80
CA THR A 62 -13.33 -0.04 5.76
C THR A 62 -13.00 -1.35 5.06
N SER A 63 -13.74 -1.66 3.98
CA SER A 63 -13.55 -2.89 3.21
C SER A 63 -12.19 -2.92 2.50
N ALA A 64 -11.72 -1.77 2.00
CA ALA A 64 -10.42 -1.63 1.37
C ALA A 64 -9.29 -1.90 2.38
N ARG A 65 -9.38 -1.32 3.57
CA ARG A 65 -8.40 -1.55 4.64
C ARG A 65 -8.30 -3.02 5.04
N GLN A 66 -9.44 -3.66 5.29
CA GLN A 66 -9.48 -5.07 5.70
C GLN A 66 -8.89 -5.95 4.60
N LEU A 67 -9.35 -5.75 3.36
CA LEU A 67 -8.85 -6.51 2.23
C LEU A 67 -7.35 -6.32 2.01
N ALA A 68 -6.82 -5.10 2.12
CA ALA A 68 -5.39 -4.83 2.00
C ALA A 68 -4.60 -5.58 3.08
N SER A 69 -5.01 -5.45 4.35
CA SER A 69 -4.32 -6.10 5.47
C SER A 69 -4.35 -7.63 5.37
N ASP A 70 -5.50 -8.20 5.04
CA ASP A 70 -5.66 -9.66 4.92
C ASP A 70 -4.86 -10.21 3.74
N THR A 71 -4.86 -9.49 2.61
CA THR A 71 -4.09 -9.88 1.43
C THR A 71 -2.59 -9.79 1.71
N CYS A 72 -2.14 -8.72 2.37
CA CYS A 72 -0.75 -8.53 2.73
C CYS A 72 -0.22 -9.68 3.60
N LYS A 73 -0.93 -9.99 4.69
CA LYS A 73 -0.60 -11.10 5.58
C LYS A 73 -0.51 -12.41 4.82
N LYS A 74 -1.45 -12.68 3.91
CA LYS A 74 -1.48 -13.91 3.11
C LYS A 74 -0.31 -14.00 2.13
N ILE A 75 0.06 -12.90 1.49
CA ILE A 75 1.15 -12.85 0.50
C ILE A 75 2.54 -12.92 1.17
N PHE A 76 2.67 -12.40 2.40
CA PHE A 76 3.90 -12.37 3.18
C PHE A 76 3.96 -13.43 4.30
N GLN A 77 2.99 -14.34 4.37
CA GLN A 77 2.88 -15.32 5.47
C GLN A 77 4.11 -16.24 5.64
N TYR A 78 4.96 -16.36 4.62
CA TYR A 78 6.18 -17.17 4.63
C TYR A 78 7.47 -16.34 4.51
N GLU A 79 7.42 -15.02 4.74
CA GLU A 79 8.61 -14.16 4.80
C GLU A 79 8.91 -13.72 6.22
N ALA A 80 10.15 -13.29 6.49
CA ALA A 80 10.55 -12.83 7.81
C ALA A 80 9.65 -11.68 8.31
N TRP A 81 9.35 -10.73 7.41
CA TRP A 81 8.28 -9.75 7.57
C TRP A 81 6.93 -10.36 7.13
N ASP A 82 5.98 -10.52 8.06
CA ASP A 82 4.65 -11.11 7.82
C ASP A 82 3.54 -10.11 7.57
N CYS A 83 3.91 -8.87 7.26
CA CYS A 83 2.98 -7.75 7.15
C CYS A 83 2.07 -7.62 8.40
N PRO A 84 2.65 -7.27 9.56
CA PRO A 84 1.87 -7.03 10.76
C PRO A 84 0.84 -5.93 10.48
N THR A 85 -0.33 -6.00 11.15
CA THR A 85 -1.33 -4.93 11.02
C THR A 85 -0.67 -3.60 11.37
N PRO A 86 -0.53 -2.66 10.42
CA PRO A 86 0.25 -1.46 10.66
C PRO A 86 -0.50 -0.56 11.66
N ASN A 87 0.22 -0.02 12.64
CA ASN A 87 -0.28 1.09 13.45
C ASN A 87 -0.13 2.41 12.67
N SER A 88 -0.80 3.48 13.11
CA SER A 88 -0.72 4.81 12.47
C SER A 88 0.71 5.28 12.28
N THR A 89 1.58 4.98 13.24
CA THR A 89 2.97 5.43 13.26
C THR A 89 3.90 4.65 12.32
N ALA A 90 3.52 3.44 11.88
CA ALA A 90 4.35 2.62 11.00
C ALA A 90 4.59 3.35 9.67
N PHE A 91 3.55 3.99 9.12
CA PHE A 91 3.62 4.79 7.88
C PHE A 91 4.43 6.10 8.01
N ASN A 92 5.00 6.41 9.17
CA ASN A 92 5.89 7.56 9.33
C ASN A 92 7.34 7.22 9.01
N ILE A 93 7.68 5.93 8.94
CA ILE A 93 8.99 5.45 8.57
C ILE A 93 8.97 5.24 7.06
N ASP A 94 9.99 5.72 6.38
CA ASP A 94 10.11 5.60 4.93
C ASP A 94 11.07 4.45 4.58
N ASP A 95 10.73 3.24 5.03
CA ASP A 95 11.44 2.00 4.78
C ASP A 95 10.82 1.20 3.63
N ARG A 96 11.42 0.05 3.32
CA ARG A 96 10.96 -0.80 2.21
C ARG A 96 9.56 -1.34 2.43
N GLU A 97 9.23 -1.70 3.67
CA GLU A 97 7.96 -2.27 4.07
C GLU A 97 6.84 -1.23 3.93
N THR A 98 7.07 0.01 4.37
CA THR A 98 6.07 1.08 4.23
C THR A 98 5.94 1.57 2.80
N ALA A 99 7.02 1.55 2.01
CA ALA A 99 6.95 1.80 0.56
C ALA A 99 5.95 0.84 -0.11
N PHE A 100 6.03 -0.46 0.22
CA PHE A 100 5.07 -1.44 -0.26
C PHE A 100 3.66 -1.20 0.29
N LEU A 101 3.51 -0.88 1.58
CA LEU A 101 2.20 -0.59 2.17
C LEU A 101 1.51 0.61 1.50
N HIS A 102 2.25 1.67 1.17
CA HIS A 102 1.71 2.81 0.41
C HIS A 102 1.15 2.37 -0.94
N ALA A 103 1.89 1.54 -1.69
CA ALA A 103 1.43 1.02 -2.97
C ALA A 103 0.19 0.11 -2.81
N LEU A 104 0.27 -0.87 -1.90
CA LEU A 104 -0.79 -1.84 -1.63
C LEU A 104 -2.11 -1.18 -1.22
N TYR A 105 -2.07 -0.29 -0.23
CA TYR A 105 -3.28 0.32 0.31
C TYR A 105 -3.92 1.27 -0.71
N THR A 106 -3.11 1.98 -1.51
CA THR A 106 -3.61 2.84 -2.59
C THR A 106 -4.23 2.01 -3.70
N ALA A 107 -3.54 0.94 -4.14
CA ALA A 107 -4.06 -0.01 -5.12
C ALA A 107 -5.40 -0.62 -4.67
N THR A 108 -5.47 -1.06 -3.41
CA THR A 108 -6.68 -1.67 -2.85
C THR A 108 -7.83 -0.68 -2.74
N LEU A 109 -7.54 0.60 -2.45
CA LEU A 109 -8.55 1.65 -2.44
C LEU A 109 -9.15 1.85 -3.83
N VAL A 110 -8.32 2.01 -4.87
CA VAL A 110 -8.81 2.10 -6.26
C VAL A 110 -9.63 0.86 -6.63
N TYR A 111 -9.14 -0.33 -6.27
CA TYR A 111 -9.83 -1.60 -6.52
C TYR A 111 -11.23 -1.63 -5.90
N LYS A 112 -11.34 -1.28 -4.61
CA LYS A 112 -12.63 -1.29 -3.90
C LYS A 112 -13.59 -0.21 -4.35
N ILE A 113 -13.09 0.96 -4.76
CA ILE A 113 -13.93 2.00 -5.34
C ILE A 113 -14.46 1.54 -6.71
N THR A 114 -13.60 0.92 -7.53
CA THR A 114 -14.01 0.34 -8.81
C THR A 114 -15.11 -0.71 -8.61
N GLU A 115 -14.93 -1.64 -7.66
CA GLU A 115 -15.91 -2.66 -7.31
C GLU A 115 -17.23 -2.05 -6.81
N ALA A 116 -17.16 -1.05 -5.92
CA ALA A 116 -18.33 -0.38 -5.36
C ALA A 116 -19.10 0.45 -6.40
N CYS A 117 -18.40 1.00 -7.39
CA CYS A 117 -18.99 1.72 -8.52
C CYS A 117 -19.65 0.79 -9.54
N ARG A 118 -19.15 -0.44 -9.69
CA ARG A 118 -19.79 -1.47 -10.52
C ARG A 118 -21.04 -2.06 -9.88
N SER A 119 -21.08 -2.12 -8.55
CA SER A 119 -22.14 -2.83 -7.81
C SER A 119 -23.54 -2.29 -8.13
N ASP A 120 -24.44 -3.17 -8.54
CA ASP A 120 -25.87 -2.87 -8.75
C ASP A 120 -26.56 -2.35 -7.46
N ASP A 121 -25.96 -2.62 -6.29
CA ASP A 121 -26.42 -2.18 -4.97
C ASP A 121 -26.13 -0.69 -4.68
N LYS A 122 -25.60 0.06 -5.68
CA LYS A 122 -25.30 1.51 -5.59
C LYS A 122 -24.49 1.89 -4.35
N VAL A 123 -23.52 1.05 -3.97
CA VAL A 123 -22.66 1.28 -2.80
C VAL A 123 -21.97 2.64 -2.91
N LEU A 124 -21.56 3.02 -4.12
CA LEU A 124 -21.21 4.41 -4.46
C LEU A 124 -22.10 4.90 -5.60
N THR A 125 -22.47 6.17 -5.54
CA THR A 125 -23.21 6.85 -6.61
C THR A 125 -22.31 7.86 -7.32
N HIS A 126 -22.70 8.30 -8.53
CA HIS A 126 -21.96 9.29 -9.32
C HIS A 126 -20.54 8.85 -9.72
N CYS A 127 -20.37 7.57 -10.06
CA CYS A 127 -19.11 7.01 -10.54
C CYS A 127 -18.79 7.27 -12.02
N GLY A 128 -19.65 8.03 -12.71
CA GLY A 128 -19.62 8.18 -14.16
C GLY A 128 -19.94 6.86 -14.89
N SER A 129 -20.12 6.94 -16.21
CA SER A 129 -20.19 5.74 -17.06
C SER A 129 -18.94 5.65 -17.93
N THR A 130 -18.53 4.43 -18.26
CA THR A 130 -17.53 4.15 -19.29
C THR A 130 -18.14 4.18 -20.70
N ASP A 131 -19.41 4.57 -20.83
CA ASP A 131 -20.15 4.56 -22.08
C ASP A 131 -19.75 5.64 -23.08
N VAL A 132 -18.56 5.48 -23.64
CA VAL A 132 -18.00 6.39 -24.66
C VAL A 132 -18.45 5.97 -26.07
N TYR A 133 -18.99 4.75 -26.25
CA TYR A 133 -19.36 4.21 -27.57
C TYR A 133 -20.76 3.58 -27.62
N PRO A 134 -21.42 3.57 -28.80
CA PRO A 134 -22.78 3.00 -28.93
C PRO A 134 -22.91 1.52 -28.51
N TRP A 135 -21.81 0.75 -28.60
CA TRP A 135 -21.78 -0.68 -28.24
C TRP A 135 -21.59 -0.92 -26.73
N SER A 136 -21.10 0.06 -25.96
CA SER A 136 -20.95 -0.10 -24.51
C SER A 136 -22.31 -0.03 -23.79
N ALA A 137 -23.29 0.65 -24.38
CA ALA A 137 -24.68 0.66 -23.91
C ALA A 137 -25.32 -0.75 -23.91
N LEU A 138 -24.78 -1.70 -24.69
CA LEU A 138 -25.20 -3.10 -24.69
C LEU A 138 -24.55 -3.92 -23.55
N CYS A 139 -23.57 -3.34 -22.85
CA CYS A 139 -22.71 -3.97 -21.85
C CYS A 139 -22.60 -3.11 -20.59
N PRO A 140 -23.69 -2.93 -19.83
CA PRO A 140 -23.68 -2.14 -18.61
C PRO A 140 -22.71 -2.74 -17.58
N ASN A 141 -22.33 -1.95 -16.59
CA ASN A 141 -21.53 -2.39 -15.43
C ASN A 141 -20.08 -2.78 -15.76
N SER A 142 -19.45 -2.16 -16.76
CA SER A 142 -17.99 -2.24 -16.97
C SER A 142 -17.23 -1.43 -15.92
N ASP A 143 -16.03 -1.90 -15.51
CA ASP A 143 -15.23 -1.21 -14.50
C ASP A 143 -14.77 0.16 -15.00
N ASN A 144 -15.10 1.23 -14.26
CA ASN A 144 -14.61 2.58 -14.50
C ASN A 144 -13.38 2.86 -13.63
N VAL A 145 -12.24 2.27 -14.01
CA VAL A 145 -10.98 2.43 -13.27
C VAL A 145 -10.52 3.88 -13.31
N ASP A 146 -10.69 4.59 -14.43
CA ASP A 146 -10.24 5.99 -14.55
C ASP A 146 -10.94 6.91 -13.56
N TYR A 147 -12.27 6.78 -13.39
CA TYR A 147 -12.98 7.50 -12.33
C TYR A 147 -12.41 7.18 -10.95
N SER A 148 -12.20 5.90 -10.68
CA SER A 148 -11.74 5.43 -9.37
C SER A 148 -10.35 5.96 -9.05
N VAL A 149 -9.46 5.99 -10.04
CA VAL A 149 -8.14 6.61 -9.94
C VAL A 149 -8.24 8.10 -9.66
N GLN A 150 -9.03 8.85 -10.44
CA GLN A 150 -9.19 10.29 -10.24
C GLN A 150 -9.77 10.63 -8.87
N PHE A 151 -10.77 9.86 -8.43
CA PHE A 151 -11.32 10.01 -7.11
C PHE A 151 -10.27 9.71 -6.03
N THR A 152 -9.53 8.62 -6.14
CA THR A 152 -8.48 8.26 -5.16
C THR A 152 -7.37 9.31 -5.10
N LEU A 153 -6.90 9.83 -6.24
CA LEU A 153 -5.92 10.91 -6.28
C LEU A 153 -6.44 12.16 -5.54
N SER A 154 -7.68 12.56 -5.81
CA SER A 154 -8.31 13.70 -5.11
C SER A 154 -8.57 13.43 -3.63
N PHE A 155 -8.92 12.20 -3.26
CA PHE A 155 -9.19 11.82 -1.87
C PHE A 155 -7.90 11.78 -1.04
N LEU A 156 -6.79 11.37 -1.64
CA LEU A 156 -5.48 11.31 -1.00
C LEU A 156 -4.65 12.59 -1.17
N ASP A 157 -5.20 13.60 -1.84
CA ASP A 157 -4.49 14.84 -2.18
C ASP A 157 -3.14 14.57 -2.88
N ILE A 158 -3.15 13.62 -3.82
CA ILE A 158 -1.99 13.28 -4.65
C ILE A 158 -2.10 14.08 -5.94
N THR A 159 -1.10 14.92 -6.19
CA THR A 159 -1.03 15.74 -7.40
C THR A 159 0.10 15.24 -8.29
N GLU A 160 -0.23 14.66 -9.45
CA GLU A 160 0.79 14.21 -10.42
C GLU A 160 1.61 15.38 -11.02
N ALA A 161 1.10 16.61 -10.89
CA ALA A 161 1.60 17.79 -11.57
C ALA A 161 2.31 18.82 -10.67
N ASP A 162 2.30 18.68 -9.34
CA ASP A 162 2.97 19.65 -8.46
C ASP A 162 4.48 19.37 -8.43
N PRO A 163 5.33 20.20 -9.06
CA PRO A 163 6.77 20.02 -9.02
C PRO A 163 7.40 20.45 -7.69
N HIS A 164 6.61 21.00 -6.77
CA HIS A 164 7.03 21.45 -5.44
C HIS A 164 6.60 20.50 -4.32
N GLN A 165 5.73 19.52 -4.61
CA GLN A 165 5.37 18.42 -3.72
C GLN A 165 5.71 17.10 -4.38
N SER A 166 6.84 16.51 -4.02
CA SER A 166 7.14 15.13 -4.39
C SER A 166 7.70 14.42 -3.18
N ASP A 167 6.81 13.66 -2.56
CA ASP A 167 7.12 12.77 -1.45
C ASP A 167 7.29 11.34 -2.00
N ILE A 168 8.29 10.62 -1.52
CA ILE A 168 8.48 9.19 -1.81
C ILE A 168 7.24 8.36 -1.49
N ARG A 169 6.43 8.77 -0.50
CA ARG A 169 5.14 8.14 -0.19
C ARG A 169 4.15 8.27 -1.33
N GLN A 170 4.08 9.45 -1.95
CA GLN A 170 3.22 9.69 -3.12
C GLN A 170 3.71 8.89 -4.33
N HIS A 171 5.03 8.81 -4.54
CA HIS A 171 5.62 7.97 -5.59
C HIS A 171 5.18 6.51 -5.45
N ASN A 172 5.32 5.96 -4.26
CA ASN A 172 4.93 4.58 -3.98
C ASN A 172 3.41 4.37 -4.10
N ALA A 173 2.59 5.35 -3.70
CA ALA A 173 1.15 5.32 -3.92
C ALA A 173 0.78 5.30 -5.42
N LEU A 174 1.46 6.12 -6.24
CA LEU A 174 1.29 6.16 -7.70
C LEU A 174 1.72 4.84 -8.36
N MET A 175 2.75 4.17 -7.86
CA MET A 175 3.11 2.81 -8.29
C MET A 175 1.95 1.83 -8.06
N GLY A 176 1.29 1.90 -6.90
CA GLY A 176 0.08 1.10 -6.63
C GLY A 176 -1.06 1.37 -7.62
N ILE A 177 -1.33 2.65 -7.92
CA ILE A 177 -2.33 3.04 -8.93
C ILE A 177 -1.98 2.49 -10.31
N LYS A 178 -0.72 2.57 -10.71
CA LYS A 178 -0.23 2.07 -11.98
C LYS A 178 -0.48 0.57 -12.13
N GLU A 179 -0.15 -0.23 -11.11
CA GLU A 179 -0.37 -1.68 -11.15
C GLU A 179 -1.86 -2.04 -11.25
N VAL A 180 -2.74 -1.30 -10.57
CA VAL A 180 -4.20 -1.49 -10.75
C VAL A 180 -4.63 -1.22 -12.19
N LYS A 181 -4.14 -0.13 -12.81
CA LYS A 181 -4.47 0.18 -14.21
C LYS A 181 -3.97 -0.89 -15.18
N LEU A 182 -2.77 -1.42 -14.96
CA LEU A 182 -2.18 -2.50 -15.76
C LEU A 182 -2.92 -3.85 -15.59
N SER A 183 -3.61 -4.03 -14.46
CA SER A 183 -4.40 -5.23 -14.19
C SER A 183 -5.77 -5.28 -14.88
N LEU A 184 -6.16 -4.21 -15.57
CA LEU A 184 -7.43 -4.13 -16.28
C LEU A 184 -7.40 -5.04 -17.51
N ILE A 185 -8.31 -6.01 -17.54
CA ILE A 185 -8.49 -6.94 -18.65
C ILE A 185 -9.89 -6.78 -19.26
N GLU A 186 -10.05 -7.32 -20.46
CA GLU A 186 -11.35 -7.41 -21.13
C GLU A 186 -11.87 -8.83 -21.03
N GLU A 187 -12.98 -9.01 -20.33
CA GLU A 187 -13.67 -10.29 -20.17
C GLU A 187 -14.93 -10.29 -21.04
N CYS A 188 -14.96 -11.15 -22.05
CA CYS A 188 -16.08 -11.28 -22.97
C CYS A 188 -16.92 -12.53 -22.68
N SER A 189 -18.25 -12.37 -22.64
CA SER A 189 -19.17 -13.50 -22.57
C SER A 189 -19.19 -14.28 -23.89
N VAL A 190 -19.13 -15.61 -23.82
CA VAL A 190 -19.23 -16.49 -24.99
C VAL A 190 -20.65 -17.05 -25.07
N GLY A 191 -21.45 -16.53 -26.01
CA GLY A 191 -22.82 -16.97 -26.30
C GLY A 191 -23.88 -15.87 -26.20
N GLY A 192 -24.85 -15.85 -27.11
CA GLY A 192 -25.88 -14.81 -27.20
C GLY A 192 -25.35 -13.51 -27.80
N ILE A 193 -25.55 -12.38 -27.11
CA ILE A 193 -24.95 -11.09 -27.47
C ILE A 193 -23.51 -11.07 -26.94
N MET A 194 -22.53 -11.00 -27.84
CA MET A 194 -21.12 -10.85 -27.46
C MET A 194 -20.95 -9.55 -26.69
N CYS A 195 -20.65 -9.67 -25.41
CA CYS A 195 -20.52 -8.54 -24.51
C CYS A 195 -19.19 -8.61 -23.77
N CYS A 196 -18.40 -7.55 -23.90
CA CYS A 196 -17.07 -7.46 -23.33
C CYS A 196 -17.07 -6.39 -22.24
N HIS A 197 -16.65 -6.78 -21.05
CA HIS A 197 -16.54 -5.88 -19.91
C HIS A 197 -15.07 -5.66 -19.54
N LYS A 198 -14.73 -4.41 -19.25
CA LYS A 198 -13.49 -4.12 -18.54
C LYS A 198 -13.60 -4.60 -17.09
N ARG A 199 -12.62 -5.37 -16.64
CA ARG A 199 -12.56 -5.99 -15.31
C ARG A 199 -11.15 -5.92 -14.74
N LEU A 200 -11.02 -5.51 -13.49
CA LEU A 200 -9.76 -5.69 -12.77
C LEU A 200 -9.52 -7.18 -12.52
N LYS A 201 -8.27 -7.63 -12.73
CA LYS A 201 -7.82 -8.95 -12.25
C LYS A 201 -8.03 -9.05 -10.73
N PRO A 202 -8.12 -10.27 -10.17
CA PRO A 202 -8.15 -10.47 -8.72
C PRO A 202 -7.06 -9.65 -8.01
N LEU A 203 -7.42 -8.97 -6.91
CA LEU A 203 -6.47 -8.14 -6.16
C LEU A 203 -5.18 -8.89 -5.81
N ARG A 204 -5.28 -10.20 -5.51
CA ARG A 204 -4.10 -11.04 -5.23
C ARG A 204 -3.05 -10.93 -6.33
N ASP A 205 -3.44 -10.98 -7.60
CA ASP A 205 -2.51 -10.93 -8.74
C ASP A 205 -1.82 -9.56 -8.83
N ILE A 206 -2.54 -8.49 -8.47
CA ILE A 206 -2.00 -7.11 -8.39
C ILE A 206 -0.97 -7.03 -7.25
N VAL A 207 -1.28 -7.61 -6.10
CA VAL A 207 -0.39 -7.60 -4.93
C VAL A 207 0.82 -8.49 -5.12
N ASP A 208 0.68 -9.61 -5.83
CA ASP A 208 1.80 -10.46 -6.24
C ASP A 208 2.77 -9.67 -7.15
N ALA A 209 2.26 -8.86 -8.09
CA ALA A 209 3.11 -7.97 -8.89
C ALA A 209 3.78 -6.87 -8.04
N LEU A 210 3.05 -6.26 -7.09
CA LEU A 210 3.61 -5.29 -6.15
C LEU A 210 4.70 -5.88 -5.25
N LYS A 211 4.61 -7.18 -4.94
CA LYS A 211 5.61 -7.88 -4.14
C LYS A 211 6.94 -8.01 -4.88
N ASP A 212 6.93 -8.21 -6.19
CA ASP A 212 8.16 -8.21 -6.98
C ASP A 212 8.87 -6.85 -6.87
N PHE A 213 8.13 -5.74 -6.93
CA PHE A 213 8.69 -4.40 -6.70
C PHE A 213 9.15 -4.17 -5.26
N TYR A 214 8.55 -4.83 -4.26
CA TYR A 214 9.04 -4.80 -2.87
C TYR A 214 10.41 -5.47 -2.77
N HIS A 215 10.59 -6.64 -3.39
CA HIS A 215 11.87 -7.36 -3.37
C HIS A 215 12.97 -6.61 -4.14
N SER A 216 12.62 -5.88 -5.20
CA SER A 216 13.55 -5.07 -5.99
C SER A 216 13.55 -3.57 -5.62
N ALA A 217 12.99 -3.19 -4.48
CA ALA A 217 12.86 -1.78 -4.09
C ALA A 217 14.23 -1.09 -3.94
N ILE A 218 14.29 0.20 -4.26
CA ILE A 218 15.53 0.96 -4.34
C ILE A 218 15.69 1.85 -3.10
N HIS A 219 16.81 1.66 -2.39
CA HIS A 219 17.22 2.56 -1.32
C HIS A 219 17.83 3.84 -1.91
N LEU A 220 17.22 4.97 -1.61
CA LEU A 220 17.68 6.29 -2.04
C LEU A 220 18.65 6.87 -0.99
N PRO A 221 19.83 7.37 -1.41
CA PRO A 221 20.84 7.89 -0.49
C PRO A 221 20.53 9.32 0.00
N GLN A 222 19.43 9.96 -0.41
CA GLN A 222 19.13 11.37 -0.14
C GLN A 222 18.02 11.56 0.90
N PRO A 223 18.14 12.57 1.81
CA PRO A 223 17.08 12.90 2.74
C PRO A 223 15.82 13.43 2.02
N PRO A 224 14.61 13.16 2.57
CA PRO A 224 13.33 13.36 1.90
C PRO A 224 13.06 14.82 1.51
N GLU A 225 13.64 15.78 2.23
CA GLU A 225 13.53 17.22 1.98
C GLU A 225 14.19 17.69 0.67
N TYR A 226 15.06 16.87 0.05
CA TYR A 226 15.83 17.23 -1.14
C TYR A 226 15.45 16.45 -2.41
N ILE A 227 14.45 15.58 -2.33
CA ILE A 227 14.06 14.72 -3.44
C ILE A 227 13.21 15.52 -4.43
N ARG A 228 13.84 15.99 -5.50
CA ARG A 228 13.13 16.68 -6.59
C ARG A 228 12.21 15.69 -7.34
N PRO A 229 11.01 16.09 -7.79
CA PRO A 229 10.15 15.22 -8.58
C PRO A 229 10.83 14.69 -9.86
N GLN A 230 11.71 15.47 -10.50
CA GLN A 230 12.44 14.97 -11.67
C GLN A 230 13.41 13.83 -11.34
N PHE A 231 13.90 13.76 -10.10
CA PHE A 231 14.76 12.67 -9.64
C PHE A 231 13.96 11.38 -9.47
N LEU A 232 12.73 11.44 -8.95
CA LEU A 232 11.89 10.24 -8.79
C LEU A 232 11.39 9.68 -10.12
N LYS A 233 11.27 10.51 -11.16
CA LYS A 233 10.90 10.07 -12.52
C LYS A 233 11.80 8.97 -13.09
N GLN A 234 13.06 8.87 -12.65
CA GLN A 234 13.96 7.80 -13.11
C GLN A 234 13.63 6.43 -12.49
N TYR A 235 12.79 6.40 -11.44
CA TYR A 235 12.36 5.21 -10.70
C TYR A 235 10.87 4.91 -10.91
N ASN A 236 10.30 5.31 -12.05
CA ASN A 236 8.87 5.12 -12.38
C ASN A 236 8.41 3.65 -12.44
N ASP A 237 9.34 2.70 -12.35
CA ASP A 237 9.12 1.25 -12.37
C ASP A 237 9.67 0.59 -11.09
N SER A 238 9.76 1.33 -9.98
CA SER A 238 10.32 0.80 -8.73
C SER A 238 9.70 1.48 -7.51
N LEU A 239 9.51 0.69 -6.44
CA LEU A 239 9.30 1.24 -5.12
C LEU A 239 10.61 1.84 -4.61
N VAL A 240 10.51 2.93 -3.86
CA VAL A 240 11.67 3.65 -3.32
C VAL A 240 11.52 3.88 -1.83
N TYR A 241 12.64 3.87 -1.11
CA TYR A 241 12.69 4.09 0.33
C TYR A 241 14.01 4.75 0.74
N ILE A 242 14.09 5.34 1.93
CA ILE A 242 15.26 6.10 2.42
C ILE A 242 15.74 5.65 3.80
N SER A 243 14.89 4.97 4.54
CA SER A 243 15.20 4.46 5.88
C SER A 243 15.58 3.00 5.77
N GLU A 244 16.63 2.58 6.45
CA GLU A 244 16.95 1.16 6.50
C GLU A 244 15.79 0.38 7.13
N SER A 245 15.38 -0.69 6.45
CA SER A 245 14.43 -1.65 7.00
C SER A 245 14.98 -2.26 8.29
N ALA A 246 14.14 -2.32 9.32
CA ALA A 246 14.50 -3.06 10.52
C ALA A 246 14.80 -4.51 10.15
N GLN A 247 15.93 -5.05 10.65
CA GLN A 247 16.21 -6.47 10.55
C GLN A 247 15.13 -7.22 11.34
N THR A 248 14.17 -7.80 10.61
CA THR A 248 13.05 -8.53 11.19
C THR A 248 13.34 -10.02 11.07
N CYS A 249 13.69 -10.63 12.20
CA CYS A 249 13.54 -12.08 12.32
C CYS A 249 12.05 -12.41 12.41
N GLY A 250 11.66 -13.54 11.82
CA GLY A 250 10.31 -14.05 11.99
C GLY A 250 10.00 -14.33 13.46
N THR A 251 8.72 -14.27 13.82
CA THR A 251 8.28 -14.55 15.18
C THR A 251 8.34 -16.05 15.50
N PRO A 252 8.73 -16.46 16.72
CA PRO A 252 8.75 -17.88 17.10
C PRO A 252 7.37 -18.54 16.95
N GLY A 253 7.34 -19.75 16.40
CA GLY A 253 6.11 -20.53 16.23
C GLY A 253 5.40 -20.36 14.88
N ARG A 254 5.99 -19.61 13.94
CA ARG A 254 5.47 -19.49 12.57
C ARG A 254 5.75 -20.73 11.72
N GLU A 255 4.78 -21.09 10.89
CA GLU A 255 4.94 -22.12 9.86
C GLU A 255 5.72 -21.57 8.65
N CYS A 256 6.50 -22.43 8.01
CA CYS A 256 7.27 -22.13 6.82
C CYS A 256 7.16 -23.31 5.83
N LEU A 257 7.04 -23.02 4.53
CA LEU A 257 6.73 -24.04 3.51
C LEU A 257 7.99 -24.68 2.87
N PHE A 258 9.17 -24.09 3.03
CA PHE A 258 10.42 -24.61 2.44
C PHE A 258 11.64 -24.30 3.32
N PRO A 259 12.72 -25.11 3.27
CA PRO A 259 13.91 -24.92 4.11
C PRO A 259 14.54 -23.53 4.00
N GLU A 260 14.59 -22.92 2.81
CA GLU A 260 15.09 -21.57 2.59
C GLU A 260 14.28 -20.51 3.37
N HIS A 261 12.96 -20.50 3.22
CA HIS A 261 12.09 -19.58 3.97
C HIS A 261 12.17 -19.81 5.48
N CYS A 262 12.32 -21.06 5.91
CA CYS A 262 12.50 -21.38 7.32
C CYS A 262 13.82 -20.81 7.88
N GLN A 263 14.90 -20.80 7.09
CA GLN A 263 16.17 -20.22 7.52
C GLN A 263 16.07 -18.70 7.71
N ASP A 264 15.37 -18.01 6.82
CA ASP A 264 15.15 -16.56 6.91
C ASP A 264 14.23 -16.20 8.07
N ILE A 265 13.08 -16.88 8.20
CA ILE A 265 12.13 -16.69 9.31
C ILE A 265 12.82 -17.00 10.65
N CYS A 266 13.58 -18.09 10.74
CA CYS A 266 14.22 -18.49 11.99
C CYS A 266 15.60 -17.83 12.20
N CYS A 267 16.04 -16.92 11.33
CA CYS A 267 17.35 -16.26 11.43
C CYS A 267 18.52 -17.25 11.66
N GLY A 268 18.52 -18.35 10.91
CA GLY A 268 19.51 -19.43 11.01
C GLY A 268 19.37 -20.33 12.25
N GLN A 269 18.35 -20.13 13.09
CA GLN A 269 18.05 -21.05 14.18
C GLN A 269 17.44 -22.36 13.66
N LYS A 270 17.50 -23.41 14.49
CA LYS A 270 16.90 -24.72 14.15
C LYS A 270 15.38 -24.61 14.11
N PHE A 271 14.77 -25.20 13.09
CA PHE A 271 13.33 -25.36 12.97
C PHE A 271 12.93 -26.83 13.05
N GLN A 272 11.70 -27.09 13.51
CA GLN A 272 11.13 -28.42 13.55
C GLN A 272 10.32 -28.65 12.27
N SER A 273 10.58 -29.76 11.57
CA SER A 273 9.76 -30.19 10.43
C SER A 273 8.71 -31.21 10.88
N ILE A 274 7.47 -30.99 10.47
CA ILE A 274 6.34 -31.90 10.72
C ILE A 274 5.78 -32.31 9.36
N VAL A 275 5.68 -33.61 9.12
CA VAL A 275 5.10 -34.15 7.88
C VAL A 275 3.61 -34.37 8.11
N HIS A 276 2.77 -33.58 7.44
CA HIS A 276 1.32 -33.77 7.45
C HIS A 276 0.88 -34.62 6.26
N ARG A 277 0.12 -35.68 6.53
CA ARG A 277 -0.57 -36.45 5.48
C ARG A 277 -1.89 -35.74 5.18
N GLN A 278 -2.04 -35.25 3.96
CA GLN A 278 -3.28 -34.61 3.50
C GLN A 278 -3.94 -35.51 2.46
N ASP A 279 -5.23 -35.81 2.64
CA ASP A 279 -6.01 -36.56 1.67
C ASP A 279 -6.78 -35.58 0.77
N TRP A 280 -6.58 -35.65 -0.54
CA TRP A 280 -7.35 -34.87 -1.52
C TRP A 280 -7.88 -35.78 -2.63
N ARG A 281 -8.97 -35.35 -3.27
CA ARG A 281 -9.51 -36.05 -4.43
C ARG A 281 -8.51 -35.90 -5.58
N CYS A 282 -7.98 -37.01 -6.05
CA CYS A 282 -7.09 -37.09 -7.19
C CYS A 282 -7.73 -37.97 -8.27
N ARG A 283 -7.35 -37.74 -9.54
CA ARG A 283 -7.91 -38.46 -10.71
C ARG A 283 -9.44 -38.32 -10.81
N CYS A 284 -9.91 -37.08 -10.71
CA CYS A 284 -11.31 -36.71 -10.95
C CYS A 284 -11.69 -36.89 -12.42
#